data_AF-A0A8K0KP62-F1
#
_entry.id   AF-A0A8K0KP62-F1
#
_cell.length_a   1.000
_cell.length_b   1.000
_cell.length_c   1.000
_cell.angle_alpha   90.00
_cell.angle_beta   90.00
_cell.angle_gamma   90.00
#
_symmetry.space_group_name_H-M   'P 1'
#
loop_
_entity.id
_entity.type
_entity.pdbx_description
1 polymer ?
#
loop_
_entity_poly.entity_id
_entity_poly.type
_entity_poly.pdbx_seq_one_letter_code
_entity_poly.pdbx_strand_id
1 'polypeptide(L)' 'MRLRWAGHVQRMPKTRVAKKVFLESMGGKRPVGKPRARWEDNVSKDTRDLLGIRNWRQQSRDRDGWRQKIDEAKAQLGL' A
#
# COMPACT_ATOMS: atom_id res chain seq x y z
N MET A 1 -8.34 -2.36 6.73
CA MET A 1 -7.01 -1.70 6.83
C MET A 1 -6.44 -1.40 5.45
N ARG A 2 -5.71 -0.28 5.34
CA ARG A 2 -5.11 0.23 4.08
C ARG A 2 -4.22 -0.79 3.35
N LEU A 3 -3.54 -1.67 4.09
CA LEU A 3 -2.63 -2.69 3.54
C LEU A 3 -3.34 -3.75 2.70
N ARG A 4 -4.57 -4.16 3.08
CA ARG A 4 -5.37 -5.10 2.28
C ARG A 4 -5.72 -4.49 0.92
N TRP A 5 -6.15 -3.23 0.92
CA TRP A 5 -6.47 -2.50 -0.31
C TRP A 5 -5.22 -2.25 -1.17
N ALA A 6 -4.08 -1.90 -0.56
CA ALA A 6 -2.81 -1.74 -1.25
C ALA A 6 -2.39 -3.00 -2.01
N GLY A 7 -2.44 -4.16 -1.36
CA GLY A 7 -2.15 -5.42 -2.03
C GLY A 7 -3.16 -5.76 -3.13
N HIS A 8 -4.44 -5.44 -2.91
CA HIS A 8 -5.46 -5.63 -3.94
C HIS A 8 -5.19 -4.77 -5.19
N VAL A 9 -4.95 -3.47 -5.03
CA VAL A 9 -4.58 -2.56 -6.13
C VAL A 9 -3.28 -3.02 -6.77
N GLN A 10 -2.30 -3.49 -6.01
CA GLN A 10 -1.04 -3.96 -6.58
C GLN A 10 -1.22 -5.18 -7.50
N ARG A 11 -2.16 -6.09 -7.18
CA ARG A 11 -2.49 -7.27 -8.00
C ARG A 11 -3.46 -6.98 -9.16
N MET A 12 -4.08 -5.81 -9.22
CA MET A 12 -4.96 -5.46 -10.33
C MET A 12 -4.19 -5.37 -11.67
N PRO A 13 -4.83 -5.74 -12.79
CA PRO A 13 -4.26 -5.52 -14.11
C PRO A 13 -4.09 -4.02 -14.39
N LYS A 14 -3.05 -3.67 -15.16
CA LYS A 14 -2.69 -2.28 -15.51
C LYS A 14 -3.79 -1.53 -16.28
N THR A 15 -4.75 -2.23 -16.85
CA THR A 15 -5.90 -1.64 -17.55
C THR A 15 -6.87 -0.94 -16.60
N ARG A 16 -6.90 -1.34 -15.31
CA ARG A 16 -7.84 -0.79 -14.32
C ARG A 16 -7.45 0.62 -13.92
N VAL A 17 -8.43 1.53 -13.89
CA VAL A 17 -8.25 2.94 -13.52
C VAL A 17 -7.55 3.09 -12.17
N ALA A 18 -7.95 2.32 -11.16
CA ALA A 18 -7.31 2.37 -9.84
C ALA A 18 -5.81 2.03 -9.90
N LYS A 19 -5.41 1.05 -10.72
CA LYS A 19 -4.00 0.70 -10.94
C LYS A 19 -3.27 1.80 -11.70
N LYS A 20 -3.90 2.39 -12.72
CA LYS A 20 -3.34 3.50 -13.49
C LYS A 20 -3.11 4.72 -12.60
N VAL A 21 -4.13 5.21 -11.90
CA VAL A 21 -4.03 6.33 -10.95
C VAL A 21 -2.98 6.08 -9.86
N PHE A 22 -2.82 4.83 -9.44
CA PHE A 22 -1.80 4.45 -8.47
C PHE A 22 -0.37 4.41 -9.05
N LEU A 23 -0.18 4.02 -10.31
CA LEU A 23 1.12 3.95 -10.98
C LEU A 23 1.55 5.30 -11.57
N GLU A 24 0.60 6.01 -12.18
CA GLU A 24 0.77 7.35 -12.70
C GLU A 24 0.80 8.29 -11.50
N SER A 25 2.00 8.48 -10.96
CA SER A 25 2.30 9.59 -10.06
C SER A 25 1.85 10.86 -10.77
N MET A 26 0.62 11.33 -10.52
CA MET A 26 0.04 12.49 -11.21
C MET A 26 1.03 13.64 -11.17
N GLY A 27 1.68 13.87 -12.31
CA GLY A 27 2.75 14.82 -12.47
C GLY A 27 2.17 16.21 -12.33
N GLY A 28 2.70 17.00 -11.39
CA GLY A 28 2.23 18.36 -11.15
C GLY A 28 2.81 18.94 -9.88
N LYS A 29 3.04 20.26 -9.88
CA LYS A 29 3.39 21.00 -8.67
C LYS A 29 2.17 21.02 -7.76
N ARG A 30 2.23 20.32 -6.63
CA ARG A 30 1.12 20.29 -5.67
C ARG A 30 0.93 21.67 -5.04
N PRO A 31 -0.32 22.08 -4.76
CA PRO A 31 -0.59 23.33 -4.07
C PRO A 31 0.03 23.32 -2.67
N VAL A 32 0.55 24.49 -2.28
CA VAL A 32 1.10 24.73 -0.95
C VAL A 32 -0.02 24.58 0.09
N GLY A 33 0.22 23.86 1.18
CA GLY A 33 -0.73 23.68 2.28
C GLY A 33 -1.30 22.27 2.46
N LYS A 34 -1.17 21.34 1.49
CA LYS A 34 -1.53 19.93 1.69
C LYS A 34 -0.37 19.11 2.26
N PRO A 35 -0.62 18.09 3.10
CA PRO A 35 0.42 17.16 3.54
C PRO A 35 1.19 16.59 2.34
N ARG A 36 2.52 16.69 2.39
CA ARG A 36 3.40 16.22 1.30
C ARG A 36 3.31 14.70 1.11
N ALA A 37 2.96 13.97 2.18
CA ALA A 37 2.88 12.51 2.22
C ALA A 37 1.82 11.98 1.26
N ARG A 38 2.25 11.13 0.32
CA ARG A 38 1.38 10.35 -0.56
C ARG A 38 0.69 9.28 0.26
N TRP A 39 -0.46 8.81 -0.22
CA TRP A 39 -1.07 7.61 0.32
C TRP A 39 -0.11 6.40 0.27
N GLU A 40 0.70 6.29 -0.79
CA GLU A 40 1.75 5.28 -0.88
C GLU A 40 2.84 5.40 0.19
N ASP A 41 3.20 6.62 0.60
CA ASP A 41 4.20 6.83 1.65
C ASP A 41 3.67 6.28 2.97
N ASN A 42 2.37 6.48 3.24
CA ASN A 42 1.70 5.90 4.40
C ASN A 42 1.61 4.37 4.33
N VAL A 43 1.37 3.79 3.14
CA VAL A 43 1.43 2.33 2.98
C VAL A 43 2.84 1.83 3.26
N SER A 44 3.86 2.47 2.68
CA SER A 44 5.26 2.06 2.85
C SER A 44 5.71 2.17 4.30
N LYS A 45 5.24 3.19 5.02
CA LYS A 45 5.45 3.33 6.46
C LYS A 45 4.77 2.19 7.22
N ASP A 46 3.48 1.95 7.01
CA ASP A 46 2.77 0.85 7.67
C ASP A 46 3.36 -0.52 7.38
N THR A 47 3.80 -0.79 6.15
CA THR A 47 4.40 -2.07 5.81
C THR A 47 5.73 -2.25 6.50
N ARG A 48 6.48 -1.17 6.69
CA ARG A 48 7.73 -1.20 7.44
C ARG A 48 7.48 -1.38 8.93
N ASP A 49 6.59 -0.57 9.50
CA ASP A 49 6.38 -0.46 10.94
C ASP A 49 5.56 -1.65 11.48
N LEU A 50 4.58 -2.14 10.71
CA LEU A 50 3.67 -3.21 11.15
C LEU A 50 4.08 -4.60 10.63
N LEU A 51 4.68 -4.69 9.43
CA LEU A 51 5.02 -5.97 8.80
C LEU A 51 6.53 -6.21 8.66
N GLY A 52 7.38 -5.24 8.99
CA GLY A 52 8.83 -5.33 8.74
C GLY A 52 9.23 -5.38 7.26
N ILE A 53 8.30 -5.06 6.33
CA ILE A 53 8.49 -5.19 4.88
C ILE A 53 8.80 -3.84 4.23
N ARG A 54 9.91 -3.77 3.51
CA ARG A 54 10.26 -2.61 2.67
C ARG A 54 9.76 -2.76 1.22
N ASN A 55 9.83 -3.95 0.64
CA ASN A 55 9.45 -4.22 -0.75
C ASN A 55 7.99 -4.69 -0.89
N TRP A 56 7.05 -3.97 -0.27
CA TRP A 56 5.65 -4.40 -0.16
C TRP A 56 4.95 -4.63 -1.51
N ARG A 57 5.36 -3.89 -2.55
CA ARG A 57 4.85 -4.06 -3.93
C ARG A 57 5.14 -5.44 -4.52
N GLN A 58 6.25 -6.06 -4.14
CA GLN A 58 6.62 -7.41 -4.57
C GLN A 58 5.94 -8.45 -3.68
N GLN A 59 6.03 -8.26 -2.36
CA GLN A 59 5.45 -9.16 -1.36
C GLN A 59 3.92 -9.29 -1.51
N SER A 60 3.23 -8.21 -1.84
CA SER A 60 1.78 -8.23 -2.05
C SER A 60 1.33 -8.94 -3.34
N ARG A 61 2.24 -9.42 -4.19
CA ARG A 61 1.87 -10.29 -5.32
C ARG A 61 1.39 -11.66 -4.83
N ASP A 62 2.04 -12.19 -3.80
CA ASP A 62 1.55 -13.35 -3.06
C ASP A 62 0.33 -12.91 -2.24
N ARG A 63 -0.85 -13.40 -2.62
CA ARG A 63 -2.11 -13.00 -1.97
C ARG A 63 -2.20 -13.56 -0.56
N ASP A 64 -1.79 -14.81 -0.38
CA ASP A 64 -2.03 -15.54 0.86
C ASP A 64 -0.98 -15.18 1.89
N GLY A 65 0.30 -15.13 1.50
CA GLY A 65 1.36 -14.62 2.38
C GLY A 65 1.19 -13.13 2.73
N TRP A 66 0.58 -12.33 1.86
CA TRP A 66 0.21 -10.94 2.18
C TRP A 66 -0.92 -10.87 3.21
N ARG A 67 -1.95 -11.71 3.06
CA ARG A 67 -3.08 -11.75 3.98
C ARG A 67 -2.63 -12.23 5.35
N GLN A 68 -1.85 -13.30 5.42
CA GLN A 68 -1.33 -13.88 6.65
C GLN A 68 -0.57 -12.83 7.47
N LYS A 69 0.42 -12.15 6.87
CA LYS A 69 1.21 -11.12 7.57
C LYS A 69 0.35 -9.97 8.10
N ILE A 70 -0.65 -9.55 7.34
CA ILE A 70 -1.59 -8.51 7.80
C ILE A 70 -2.42 -9.00 8.98
N ASP A 71 -2.88 -10.24 8.95
CA ASP A 71 -3.73 -10.81 9.99
C ASP A 71 -2.91 -11.05 11.27
N GLU A 72 -1.66 -11.49 11.16
CA GLU A 72 -0.69 -11.57 12.26
C GLU A 72 -0.43 -10.19 12.90
N ALA A 73 -0.15 -9.17 12.10
CA ALA A 73 0.07 -7.81 12.62
C ALA A 73 -1.19 -7.23 13.28
N LYS A 74 -2.38 -7.52 12.75
CA LYS A 74 -3.65 -7.13 13.37
C LYS A 74 -3.85 -7.79 14.73
N ALA A 75 -3.52 -9.08 14.85
CA ALA A 75 -3.60 -9.81 16.10
C ALA A 75 -2.64 -9.24 17.16
N GLN A 76 -1.42 -8.85 16.76
CA GLN A 76 -0.44 -8.22 17.66
C GLN A 76 -0.84 -6.80 18.10
N LEU A 77 -1.60 -6.07 17.29
CA LEU A 77 -1.98 -4.67 17.54
C LEU A 77 -3.40 -4.50 18.08
N GLY A 78 -4.14 -5.59 18.28
CA GLY A 78 -5.52 -5.56 18.79
C GLY A 78 -6.51 -4.80 17.90
N LEU A 79 -6.36 -4.88 16.56
CA LEU A 79 -7.10 -4.10 15.54
C LEU A 79 -7.96 -4.95 14.57
#